data_AF-A0A2C9A7U9-F1
#
_entry.id   AF-A0A2C9A7U9-F1
#
_cell.length_a   1.000
_cell.length_b   1.000
_cell.length_c   1.000
_cell.angle_alpha   90.00
_cell.angle_beta   90.00
_cell.angle_gamma   90.00
#
_symmetry.space_group_name_H-M   'P 1'
#
loop_
_entity.id
_entity.type
_entity.pdbx_description
1 polymer ?
#
loop_
_entity_poly.entity_id
_entity_poly.type
_entity_poly.pdbx_seq_one_letter_code
_entity_poly.pdbx_strand_id
1 'polypeptide(L)'
;MRNRLSLAFLFSGALLVACSDDDSFIQRPSGGLPAEVADKAELETYECSMDVIGEKVYVVDLGENYECDGDEWFRSYDQPKSSSSAKSSSSVTPKSSGATGEASPCSELPGGDCNYGTLTDTRDGQTYKTVTIGDQVWMAENLNYETENSYCYDDDPSNCAKYGRLYTWAAAMDSVGTWTTNGKGCGYGSECSPTGTIRGICPEGWHLPDTTEWNTLITSVGGVQDEDYAYKWHGAGTALKSTGGWYNDRNGTDAFGFSALPAGYRDYDGNYYGEGHYADFWSSTEGNSSSAYSMYLNYDYDIAGLYGSYKYYGRSVRCLKD
;
A
#
# COMPACT_ATOMS: atom_id res chain seq x y z
N MET A 1 79.94 2.77 39.06
CA MET A 1 81.30 3.18 38.65
C MET A 1 81.44 2.94 37.15
N ARG A 2 81.83 4.00 36.41
CA ARG A 2 82.41 4.00 35.04
C ARG A 2 81.49 3.55 33.89
N ASN A 3 81.58 4.07 32.68
CA ASN A 3 82.04 5.34 32.09
C ASN A 3 81.81 5.16 30.57
N ARG A 4 81.44 6.24 29.86
CA ARG A 4 81.71 6.50 28.41
C ARG A 4 81.00 5.61 27.38
N LEU A 5 80.77 5.97 26.12
CA LEU A 5 80.76 7.18 25.28
C LEU A 5 80.76 6.59 23.85
N SER A 6 79.85 6.95 22.95
CA SER A 6 80.18 7.18 21.52
C SER A 6 78.97 7.53 20.66
N LEU A 7 79.17 8.61 19.91
CA LEU A 7 78.42 9.13 18.77
C LEU A 7 78.21 8.11 17.65
N ALA A 8 77.07 8.22 16.94
CA ALA A 8 77.06 8.37 15.48
C ALA A 8 75.70 8.91 15.00
N PHE A 9 75.76 10.00 14.23
CA PHE A 9 74.68 10.57 13.42
C PHE A 9 74.25 9.60 12.31
N LEU A 10 72.97 9.63 11.91
CA LEU A 10 72.56 9.61 10.49
C LEU A 10 71.07 9.99 10.35
N PHE A 11 70.82 10.95 9.45
CA PHE A 11 69.52 11.48 9.02
C PHE A 11 68.74 10.46 8.17
N SER A 12 67.42 10.38 8.37
CA SER A 12 66.47 10.25 7.25
C SER A 12 65.06 10.61 7.71
N GLY A 13 64.44 11.52 6.97
CA GLY A 13 63.15 12.10 7.27
C GLY A 13 62.00 11.11 7.15
N ALA A 14 61.03 11.26 8.04
CA ALA A 14 59.68 10.75 7.87
C ALA A 14 58.78 11.97 7.61
N LEU A 15 58.15 12.00 6.43
CA LEU A 15 57.01 12.88 6.16
C LEU A 15 55.91 12.55 7.16
N LEU A 16 55.49 13.53 7.94
CA LEU A 16 54.17 13.56 8.55
C LEU A 16 53.20 14.06 7.47
N VAL A 17 52.43 13.15 6.88
CA VAL A 17 51.22 13.52 6.17
C VAL A 17 50.15 13.74 7.23
N ALA A 18 49.78 15.00 7.42
CA ALA A 18 48.56 15.40 8.06
C ALA A 18 47.44 15.38 7.01
N CYS A 19 46.37 14.64 7.27
CA CYS A 19 45.02 14.92 6.76
C CYS A 19 44.21 15.12 8.05
N SER A 20 43.95 16.34 8.52
CA SER A 20 42.93 17.28 8.04
C SER A 20 41.58 16.59 7.92
N ASP A 21 40.81 16.69 9.00
CA ASP A 21 39.37 16.48 9.05
C ASP A 21 38.73 17.56 8.16
N ASP A 22 38.09 17.17 7.06
CA ASP A 22 37.18 18.03 6.31
C ASP A 22 35.74 17.57 6.62
N ASP A 23 35.26 17.91 7.82
CA ASP A 23 33.83 18.01 8.10
C ASP A 23 33.32 19.28 7.39
N SER A 24 32.87 19.14 6.15
CA SER A 24 32.11 20.19 5.48
C SER A 24 30.73 20.30 6.13
N PHE A 25 30.63 21.18 7.12
CA PHE A 25 29.37 21.70 7.65
C PHE A 25 28.58 22.37 6.52
N ILE A 26 27.58 21.68 5.98
CA ILE A 26 26.55 22.30 5.14
C ILE A 26 25.59 23.03 6.08
N GLN A 27 25.51 24.36 5.94
CA GLN A 27 24.56 25.18 6.68
C GLN A 27 23.12 24.85 6.22
N ARG A 28 22.27 24.43 7.16
CA ARG A 28 20.83 24.20 6.93
C ARG A 28 20.11 25.49 6.54
N PRO A 29 19.35 25.54 5.42
CA PRO A 29 18.47 26.66 5.11
C PRO A 29 17.34 26.76 6.15
N SER A 30 17.15 27.93 6.76
CA SER A 30 16.13 28.17 7.79
C SER A 30 14.77 28.62 7.21
N GLY A 31 14.30 27.95 6.17
CA GLY A 31 13.01 28.19 5.53
C GLY A 31 12.33 26.87 5.22
N GLY A 32 10.99 26.83 5.31
CA GLY A 32 10.22 25.64 4.94
C GLY A 32 10.51 25.18 3.51
N LEU A 33 10.13 23.95 3.20
CA LEU A 33 10.42 23.30 1.91
C LEU A 33 9.93 24.15 0.72
N PRO A 34 10.80 24.51 -0.25
CA PRO A 34 10.41 25.28 -1.42
C PRO A 34 9.64 24.43 -2.43
N ALA A 35 8.77 25.06 -3.23
CA ALA A 35 8.04 24.38 -4.29
C ALA A 35 8.91 23.98 -5.50
N GLU A 36 10.05 24.66 -5.71
CA GLU A 36 11.01 24.37 -6.78
C GLU A 36 12.46 24.67 -6.34
N VAL A 37 13.42 23.91 -6.88
CA VAL A 37 14.88 24.04 -6.66
C VAL A 37 15.62 23.95 -7.99
N ALA A 38 16.83 24.50 -8.07
CA ALA A 38 17.58 24.59 -9.32
C ALA A 38 18.06 23.22 -9.82
N ASP A 39 18.57 22.39 -8.91
CA ASP A 39 19.14 21.08 -9.24
C ASP A 39 18.98 20.04 -8.12
N LYS A 40 19.32 18.78 -8.42
CA LYS A 40 19.21 17.67 -7.44
C LYS A 40 20.14 17.86 -6.23
N ALA A 41 21.29 18.52 -6.40
CA ALA A 41 22.20 18.77 -5.28
C ALA A 41 21.61 19.81 -4.32
N GLU A 42 20.87 20.81 -4.83
CA GLU A 42 20.07 21.72 -4.01
C GLU A 42 18.94 20.99 -3.28
N LEU A 43 18.22 20.08 -3.95
CA LEU A 43 17.18 19.26 -3.31
C LEU A 43 17.74 18.44 -2.14
N GLU A 44 18.90 17.82 -2.32
CA GLU A 44 19.58 16.99 -1.30
C GLU A 44 20.07 17.82 -0.08
N THR A 45 20.05 19.16 -0.15
CA THR A 45 20.27 20.00 1.05
C THR A 45 19.05 20.08 1.97
N TYR A 46 17.86 19.72 1.48
CA TYR A 46 16.64 19.59 2.26
C TYR A 46 16.47 18.15 2.74
N GLU A 47 16.32 17.98 4.05
CA GLU A 47 16.15 16.66 4.67
C GLU A 47 14.76 16.10 4.32
N CYS A 48 14.72 15.03 3.52
CA CYS A 48 13.50 14.22 3.43
C CYS A 48 13.35 13.49 4.77
N SER A 49 12.28 13.82 5.46
CA SER A 49 11.95 13.27 6.77
C SER A 49 10.44 13.20 6.90
N MET A 50 9.96 12.53 7.95
CA MET A 50 8.53 12.39 8.22
C MET A 50 7.76 13.72 8.31
N ASP A 51 8.44 14.84 8.55
CA ASP A 51 7.82 16.18 8.59
C ASP A 51 7.43 16.72 7.20
N VAL A 52 7.99 16.14 6.13
CA VAL A 52 7.77 16.56 4.73
C VAL A 52 7.45 15.37 3.81
N ILE A 53 7.05 14.23 4.37
CA ILE A 53 6.65 13.04 3.60
C ILE A 53 5.46 13.34 2.66
N GLY A 54 5.58 12.93 1.40
CA GLY A 54 4.59 13.20 0.34
C GLY A 54 4.64 14.61 -0.25
N GLU A 55 5.48 15.52 0.28
CA GLU A 55 5.69 16.83 -0.33
C GLU A 55 6.46 16.70 -1.65
N LYS A 56 6.09 17.50 -2.64
CA LYS A 56 6.68 17.49 -3.99
C LYS A 56 7.49 18.75 -4.25
N VAL A 57 8.71 18.58 -4.74
CA VAL A 57 9.61 19.67 -5.13
C VAL A 57 9.99 19.52 -6.61
N TYR A 58 9.79 20.57 -7.40
CA TYR A 58 10.20 20.61 -8.81
C TYR A 58 11.69 20.91 -8.95
N VAL A 59 12.44 20.01 -9.58
CA VAL A 59 13.87 20.15 -9.87
C VAL A 59 14.03 20.69 -11.28
N VAL A 60 14.46 21.95 -11.39
CA VAL A 60 14.38 22.73 -12.65
C VAL A 60 15.31 22.20 -13.74
N ASP A 61 16.54 21.81 -13.40
CA ASP A 61 17.52 21.29 -14.35
C ASP A 61 17.12 19.93 -14.95
N LEU A 62 16.43 19.09 -14.17
CA LEU A 62 15.92 17.79 -14.59
C LEU A 62 14.52 17.86 -15.21
N GLY A 63 13.77 18.93 -14.96
CA GLY A 63 12.39 19.08 -15.45
C GLY A 63 11.41 18.10 -14.82
N GLU A 64 11.68 17.68 -13.59
CA GLU A 64 11.05 16.55 -12.91
C GLU A 64 10.64 16.95 -11.49
N ASN A 65 9.65 16.27 -10.89
CA ASN A 65 9.38 16.41 -9.46
C ASN A 65 10.08 15.30 -8.73
N TYR A 66 10.41 15.62 -7.50
CA TYR A 66 10.84 14.67 -6.51
C TYR A 66 9.88 14.74 -5.35
N GLU A 67 9.54 13.58 -4.82
CA GLU A 67 8.64 13.42 -3.69
C GLU A 67 9.42 12.75 -2.57
N CYS A 68 9.14 13.13 -1.32
CA CYS A 68 9.78 12.57 -0.15
C CYS A 68 9.00 11.35 0.34
N ASP A 69 9.65 10.19 0.52
CA ASP A 69 9.03 8.97 1.08
C ASP A 69 9.17 8.85 2.61
N GLY A 70 9.77 9.85 3.24
CA GLY A 70 10.08 9.87 4.68
C GLY A 70 11.57 9.66 4.98
N ASP A 71 12.35 9.17 4.01
CA ASP A 71 13.80 8.92 4.16
C ASP A 71 14.62 9.51 3.00
N GLU A 72 14.17 9.35 1.75
CA GLU A 72 14.86 9.84 0.55
C GLU A 72 13.94 10.60 -0.41
N TRP A 73 14.55 11.51 -1.17
CA TRP A 73 13.89 12.17 -2.30
C TRP A 73 13.93 11.24 -3.51
N PHE A 74 12.78 10.68 -3.89
CA PHE A 74 12.64 9.87 -5.09
C PHE A 74 12.04 10.69 -6.22
N ARG A 75 12.42 10.37 -7.47
CA ARG A 75 11.82 11.00 -8.65
C ARG A 75 10.33 10.68 -8.67
N SER A 76 9.51 11.70 -8.49
CA SER A 76 8.07 11.62 -8.70
C SER A 76 7.83 11.43 -10.20
N TYR A 77 7.06 10.41 -10.54
CA TYR A 77 6.75 10.08 -11.93
C TYR A 77 5.72 11.03 -12.56
N ASP A 78 5.17 11.96 -11.79
CA ASP A 78 4.43 13.13 -12.30
C ASP A 78 5.45 14.22 -12.66
N GLN A 79 5.47 14.78 -13.89
CA GLN A 79 5.73 16.22 -14.14
C GLN A 79 5.65 16.77 -15.59
N PRO A 80 5.44 18.11 -15.78
CA PRO A 80 4.45 18.66 -16.72
C PRO A 80 4.92 19.93 -17.52
N LYS A 81 4.08 20.42 -18.46
CA LYS A 81 3.65 21.84 -18.56
C LYS A 81 2.58 22.04 -19.65
N SER A 82 1.51 22.72 -19.26
CA SER A 82 0.29 23.04 -20.01
C SER A 82 0.50 23.77 -21.35
N SER A 83 -0.36 23.49 -22.34
CA SER A 83 -0.90 24.53 -23.24
C SER A 83 -2.33 24.23 -23.75
N SER A 84 -3.30 24.79 -23.05
CA SER A 84 -4.43 25.61 -23.57
C SER A 84 -5.50 25.04 -24.54
N SER A 85 -6.75 25.32 -24.14
CA SER A 85 -7.87 25.88 -24.94
C SER A 85 -9.00 24.95 -25.48
N ALA A 86 -10.02 24.77 -24.63
CA ALA A 86 -11.46 24.91 -24.85
C ALA A 86 -12.10 24.68 -26.25
N LYS A 87 -13.18 23.87 -26.28
CA LYS A 87 -14.58 24.38 -26.42
C LYS A 87 -15.66 23.28 -26.34
N SER A 88 -16.73 23.69 -25.66
CA SER A 88 -18.10 23.18 -25.51
C SER A 88 -18.68 22.23 -26.56
N SER A 89 -19.56 21.31 -26.13
CA SER A 89 -21.03 21.47 -26.24
C SER A 89 -21.77 20.14 -26.05
N SER A 90 -22.80 20.22 -25.21
CA SER A 90 -23.92 19.31 -24.97
C SER A 90 -24.43 18.47 -26.15
N SER A 91 -24.83 17.23 -25.86
CA SER A 91 -26.18 16.75 -26.22
C SER A 91 -26.57 15.50 -25.41
N VAL A 92 -27.64 15.65 -24.64
CA VAL A 92 -28.41 14.56 -24.03
C VAL A 92 -29.11 13.79 -25.14
N THR A 93 -28.84 12.50 -25.25
CA THR A 93 -29.74 11.53 -25.90
C THR A 93 -29.85 10.28 -25.03
N PRO A 94 -31.06 9.72 -24.87
CA PRO A 94 -31.30 8.59 -23.98
C PRO A 94 -30.80 7.31 -24.66
N LYS A 95 -29.73 6.72 -24.13
CA LYS A 95 -29.22 5.43 -24.60
C LYS A 95 -29.89 4.30 -23.83
N SER A 96 -30.71 3.56 -24.56
CA SER A 96 -31.25 2.26 -24.19
C SER A 96 -30.13 1.32 -23.75
N SER A 97 -30.26 0.79 -22.52
CA SER A 97 -29.91 -0.56 -22.10
C SER A 97 -28.77 -1.27 -22.87
N GLY A 98 -27.54 -1.00 -22.45
CA GLY A 98 -26.48 -2.00 -22.43
C GLY A 98 -26.06 -2.11 -20.97
N ALA A 99 -26.38 -3.24 -20.32
CA ALA A 99 -26.05 -3.45 -18.91
C ALA A 99 -24.53 -3.48 -18.74
N THR A 100 -23.96 -2.38 -18.27
CA THR A 100 -22.73 -2.40 -17.48
C THR A 100 -23.14 -2.85 -16.08
N GLY A 101 -22.56 -3.95 -15.59
CA GLY A 101 -22.95 -4.64 -14.36
C GLY A 101 -22.54 -3.88 -13.09
N GLU A 102 -23.19 -2.75 -12.83
CA GLU A 102 -23.12 -2.05 -11.55
C GLU A 102 -23.98 -2.78 -10.52
N ALA A 103 -23.45 -2.96 -9.31
CA ALA A 103 -24.17 -3.55 -8.20
C ALA A 103 -25.13 -2.52 -7.60
N SER A 104 -26.27 -2.99 -7.08
CA SER A 104 -27.17 -2.13 -6.30
C SER A 104 -26.66 -1.98 -4.86
N PRO A 105 -26.65 -0.75 -4.30
CA PRO A 105 -26.42 -0.54 -2.87
C PRO A 105 -27.39 -1.36 -2.01
N CYS A 106 -26.99 -1.72 -0.81
CA CYS A 106 -27.78 -2.55 0.10
C CYS A 106 -29.15 -1.96 0.41
N SER A 107 -29.25 -0.64 0.54
CA SER A 107 -30.51 0.06 0.78
C SER A 107 -31.54 -0.09 -0.35
N GLU A 108 -31.09 -0.47 -1.56
CA GLU A 108 -31.93 -0.65 -2.74
C GLU A 108 -32.28 -2.13 -3.00
N LEU A 109 -31.67 -3.06 -2.26
CA LEU A 109 -32.00 -4.48 -2.34
C LEU A 109 -33.36 -4.77 -1.68
N PRO A 110 -34.03 -5.88 -2.05
CA PRO A 110 -35.25 -6.31 -1.39
C PRO A 110 -35.04 -6.49 0.12
N GLY A 111 -35.71 -5.66 0.93
CA GLY A 111 -35.54 -5.64 2.39
C GLY A 111 -34.64 -4.51 2.90
N GLY A 112 -33.94 -3.78 2.01
CA GLY A 112 -33.14 -2.61 2.33
C GLY A 112 -31.86 -2.91 3.11
N ASP A 113 -31.37 -4.15 3.05
CA ASP A 113 -30.16 -4.61 3.72
C ASP A 113 -29.31 -5.45 2.75
N CYS A 114 -28.02 -5.61 3.06
CA CYS A 114 -27.10 -6.36 2.23
C CYS A 114 -27.42 -7.86 2.26
N ASN A 115 -27.08 -8.55 1.17
CA ASN A 115 -27.14 -10.00 1.10
C ASN A 115 -25.95 -10.61 1.86
N TYR A 116 -26.06 -10.69 3.18
CA TYR A 116 -25.05 -11.29 4.02
C TYR A 116 -25.15 -12.82 4.07
N GLY A 117 -23.98 -13.45 4.25
CA GLY A 117 -23.82 -14.86 4.55
C GLY A 117 -22.72 -15.05 5.59
N THR A 118 -22.28 -16.30 5.74
CA THR A 118 -21.19 -16.65 6.65
C THR A 118 -20.25 -17.66 6.03
N LEU A 119 -18.97 -17.56 6.37
CA LEU A 119 -17.90 -18.50 6.09
C LEU A 119 -17.34 -18.99 7.42
N THR A 120 -17.38 -20.30 7.68
CA THR A 120 -16.65 -20.89 8.80
C THR A 120 -15.36 -21.49 8.28
N ASP A 121 -14.22 -20.97 8.74
CA ASP A 121 -12.91 -21.55 8.47
C ASP A 121 -12.74 -22.82 9.30
N THR A 122 -12.62 -23.97 8.64
CA THR A 122 -12.51 -25.27 9.29
C THR A 122 -11.15 -25.49 9.96
N ARG A 123 -10.17 -24.65 9.67
CA ARG A 123 -8.80 -24.76 10.19
C ARG A 123 -8.67 -24.27 11.64
N ASP A 124 -9.45 -23.26 12.02
CA ASP A 124 -9.44 -22.66 13.36
C ASP A 124 -10.85 -22.52 13.99
N GLY A 125 -11.91 -22.80 13.24
CA GLY A 125 -13.30 -22.68 13.68
C GLY A 125 -13.84 -21.25 13.68
N GLN A 126 -13.06 -20.27 13.23
CA GLN A 126 -13.48 -18.87 13.16
C GLN A 126 -14.59 -18.73 12.09
N THR A 127 -15.68 -18.08 12.44
CA THR A 127 -16.74 -17.74 11.49
C THR A 127 -16.68 -16.26 11.15
N TYR A 128 -16.70 -15.97 9.85
CA TYR A 128 -16.65 -14.66 9.25
C TYR A 128 -17.96 -14.37 8.53
N LYS A 129 -18.39 -13.11 8.53
CA LYS A 129 -19.44 -12.61 7.66
C LYS A 129 -18.94 -12.51 6.23
N THR A 130 -19.87 -12.70 5.30
CA THR A 130 -19.63 -12.54 3.87
C THR A 130 -20.73 -11.68 3.27
N VAL A 131 -20.48 -11.04 2.13
CA VAL A 131 -21.47 -10.22 1.44
C VAL A 131 -21.42 -10.46 -0.06
N THR A 132 -22.58 -10.50 -0.71
CA THR A 132 -22.67 -10.52 -2.17
C THR A 132 -22.68 -9.08 -2.70
N ILE A 133 -21.71 -8.74 -3.55
CA ILE A 133 -21.59 -7.46 -4.24
C ILE A 133 -21.50 -7.73 -5.73
N GLY A 134 -22.53 -7.32 -6.48
CA GLY A 134 -22.68 -7.72 -7.88
C GLY A 134 -22.75 -9.25 -7.99
N ASP A 135 -21.86 -9.82 -8.81
CA ASP A 135 -21.76 -11.27 -9.00
C ASP A 135 -20.72 -11.94 -8.08
N GLN A 136 -20.02 -11.17 -7.24
CA GLN A 136 -18.95 -11.66 -6.38
C GLN A 136 -19.41 -11.82 -4.92
N VAL A 137 -18.91 -12.84 -4.23
CA VAL A 137 -19.16 -13.05 -2.80
C VAL A 137 -17.87 -12.83 -2.02
N TRP A 138 -17.78 -11.71 -1.33
CA TRP A 138 -16.60 -11.26 -0.59
C TRP A 138 -16.70 -11.60 0.90
N MET A 139 -15.56 -11.81 1.56
CA MET A 139 -15.53 -11.66 3.02
C MET A 139 -15.88 -10.22 3.41
N ALA A 140 -16.77 -10.06 4.40
CA ALA A 140 -17.13 -8.78 5.02
C ALA A 140 -16.28 -8.47 6.28
N GLU A 141 -15.41 -9.40 6.67
CA GLU A 141 -14.42 -9.25 7.73
C GLU A 141 -13.03 -9.63 7.20
N ASN A 142 -11.97 -9.06 7.76
CA ASN A 142 -10.59 -9.44 7.39
C ASN A 142 -10.30 -10.85 7.90
N LEU A 143 -9.50 -11.61 7.16
CA LEU A 143 -9.02 -12.92 7.62
C LEU A 143 -8.22 -12.76 8.94
N ASN A 144 -8.42 -13.68 9.88
CA ASN A 144 -7.77 -13.68 11.19
C ASN A 144 -7.10 -15.04 11.51
N TYR A 145 -6.76 -15.80 10.48
CA TYR A 145 -6.07 -17.09 10.61
C TYR A 145 -4.60 -16.90 11.02
N GLU A 146 -4.18 -17.52 12.13
CA GLU A 146 -2.82 -17.36 12.65
C GLU A 146 -1.79 -18.22 11.91
N THR A 147 -0.68 -17.57 11.54
CA THR A 147 0.51 -18.18 10.93
C THR A 147 1.77 -17.53 11.53
N GLU A 148 2.93 -18.14 11.28
CA GLU A 148 4.24 -17.58 11.67
C GLU A 148 4.47 -16.15 11.14
N ASN A 149 3.96 -15.83 9.94
CA ASN A 149 4.16 -14.55 9.27
C ASN A 149 2.86 -13.72 9.22
N SER A 150 2.07 -13.80 10.29
CA SER A 150 0.87 -13.00 10.48
C SER A 150 0.87 -12.32 11.84
N TYR A 151 0.33 -11.11 11.90
CA TYR A 151 0.50 -10.21 13.03
C TYR A 151 -0.80 -9.51 13.38
N CYS A 152 -1.04 -9.32 14.67
CA CYS A 152 -2.02 -8.32 15.13
C CYS A 152 -1.38 -6.94 15.05
N TYR A 153 -2.14 -5.90 14.71
CA TYR A 153 -1.62 -4.55 14.80
C TYR A 153 -1.12 -4.25 16.23
N ASP A 154 0.06 -3.65 16.37
CA ASP A 154 0.77 -3.43 17.65
C ASP A 154 1.01 -4.68 18.49
N ASP A 155 1.00 -5.86 17.85
CA ASP A 155 1.09 -7.17 18.53
C ASP A 155 0.03 -7.38 19.62
N ASP A 156 -1.08 -6.64 19.56
CA ASP A 156 -2.18 -6.73 20.53
C ASP A 156 -3.29 -7.66 20.02
N PRO A 157 -3.60 -8.77 20.71
CA PRO A 157 -4.67 -9.69 20.32
C PRO A 157 -6.05 -9.03 20.18
N SER A 158 -6.32 -7.93 20.89
CA SER A 158 -7.57 -7.17 20.74
C SER A 158 -7.68 -6.49 19.37
N ASN A 159 -6.55 -6.10 18.77
CA ASN A 159 -6.50 -5.58 17.41
C ASN A 159 -6.75 -6.67 16.38
N CYS A 160 -6.31 -7.92 16.62
CA CYS A 160 -6.72 -9.05 15.76
C CYS A 160 -8.23 -9.28 15.81
N ALA A 161 -8.86 -9.19 16.98
CA ALA A 161 -10.31 -9.36 17.10
C ALA A 161 -11.09 -8.24 16.38
N LYS A 162 -10.52 -7.03 16.31
CA LYS A 162 -11.14 -5.86 15.67
C LYS A 162 -10.88 -5.80 14.16
N TYR A 163 -9.64 -6.02 13.75
CA TYR A 163 -9.14 -5.75 12.40
C TYR A 163 -8.76 -7.00 11.62
N GLY A 164 -8.79 -8.19 12.23
CA GLY A 164 -8.13 -9.37 11.68
C GLY A 164 -6.61 -9.24 11.72
N ARG A 165 -5.92 -10.09 10.95
CA ARG A 165 -4.47 -10.15 10.92
C ARG A 165 -3.88 -9.45 9.70
N LEU A 166 -2.67 -8.95 9.89
CA LEU A 166 -1.78 -8.48 8.83
C LEU A 166 -0.86 -9.62 8.42
N TYR A 167 -0.72 -9.87 7.12
CA TYR A 167 0.06 -10.97 6.55
C TYR A 167 1.15 -10.41 5.67
N THR A 168 2.35 -10.99 5.68
CA THR A 168 3.29 -10.76 4.58
C THR A 168 2.70 -11.33 3.28
N TRP A 169 3.16 -10.86 2.12
CA TRP A 169 2.64 -11.41 0.86
C TRP A 169 2.95 -12.90 0.72
N ALA A 170 4.10 -13.35 1.22
CA ALA A 170 4.43 -14.78 1.25
C ALA A 170 3.47 -15.60 2.15
N ALA A 171 3.03 -15.04 3.27
CA ALA A 171 2.01 -15.68 4.09
C ALA A 171 0.65 -15.71 3.36
N ALA A 172 0.25 -14.60 2.74
CA ALA A 172 -1.00 -14.48 1.99
C ALA A 172 -1.06 -15.46 0.80
N MET A 173 0.06 -15.68 0.12
CA MET A 173 0.20 -16.58 -1.02
C MET A 173 0.33 -18.07 -0.61
N ASP A 174 0.44 -18.39 0.68
CA ASP A 174 0.79 -19.73 1.17
C ASP A 174 2.11 -20.25 0.55
N SER A 175 3.19 -19.46 0.69
CA SER A 175 4.47 -19.75 0.03
C SER A 175 5.16 -21.04 0.48
N VAL A 176 4.80 -21.55 1.65
CA VAL A 176 5.24 -22.87 2.13
C VAL A 176 4.48 -24.02 1.48
N GLY A 177 3.34 -23.73 0.87
CA GLY A 177 2.46 -24.67 0.18
C GLY A 177 1.74 -25.62 1.12
N THR A 178 1.24 -25.11 2.25
CA THR A 178 0.53 -25.91 3.26
C THR A 178 -0.83 -26.36 2.74
N TRP A 179 -1.52 -25.49 2.02
CA TRP A 179 -2.89 -25.69 1.55
C TRP A 179 -2.94 -25.89 0.04
N THR A 180 -2.12 -25.16 -0.71
CA THR A 180 -2.03 -25.29 -2.17
C THR A 180 -0.60 -25.11 -2.67
N THR A 181 -0.29 -25.64 -3.85
CA THR A 181 1.07 -25.52 -4.42
C THR A 181 1.26 -24.31 -5.33
N ASN A 182 0.19 -23.63 -5.72
CA ASN A 182 0.25 -22.58 -6.75
C ASN A 182 1.00 -21.32 -6.28
N GLY A 183 0.98 -21.01 -4.99
CA GLY A 183 1.75 -19.92 -4.40
C GLY A 183 3.11 -20.36 -3.84
N LYS A 184 3.48 -21.64 -3.95
CA LYS A 184 4.69 -22.16 -3.32
C LYS A 184 5.94 -21.47 -3.88
N GLY A 185 6.77 -20.94 -2.97
CA GLY A 185 7.99 -20.21 -3.31
C GLY A 185 7.78 -18.75 -3.72
N CYS A 186 6.54 -18.26 -3.78
CA CYS A 186 6.27 -16.85 -4.04
C CYS A 186 6.72 -16.00 -2.84
N GLY A 187 7.24 -14.80 -3.07
CA GLY A 187 7.71 -13.97 -1.96
C GLY A 187 8.69 -12.91 -2.40
N TYR A 188 9.28 -12.24 -1.41
CA TYR A 188 10.30 -11.24 -1.66
C TYR A 188 11.56 -11.87 -2.28
N GLY A 189 12.12 -11.22 -3.30
CA GLY A 189 13.31 -11.67 -4.02
C GLY A 189 13.06 -12.84 -4.98
N SER A 190 11.82 -13.29 -5.14
CA SER A 190 11.44 -14.38 -6.06
C SER A 190 10.26 -13.95 -6.93
N GLU A 191 10.36 -14.20 -8.24
CA GLU A 191 9.22 -14.03 -9.15
C GLU A 191 8.26 -15.20 -9.00
N CYS A 192 6.99 -14.87 -8.88
CA CYS A 192 5.88 -15.79 -8.76
C CYS A 192 5.26 -15.94 -10.15
N SER A 193 5.12 -17.18 -10.62
CA SER A 193 4.44 -17.48 -11.89
C SER A 193 3.18 -18.31 -11.64
N PRO A 194 2.14 -17.73 -11.01
CA PRO A 194 0.94 -18.48 -10.68
C PRO A 194 0.20 -18.88 -11.96
N THR A 195 -0.12 -20.16 -12.09
CA THR A 195 -0.90 -20.69 -13.22
C THR A 195 -2.37 -20.83 -12.80
N GLY A 196 -3.06 -19.69 -12.67
CA GLY A 196 -4.48 -19.61 -12.32
C GLY A 196 -4.74 -19.08 -10.90
N THR A 197 -5.98 -19.25 -10.44
CA THR A 197 -6.45 -18.73 -9.16
C THR A 197 -5.61 -19.25 -8.00
N ILE A 198 -5.25 -18.34 -7.09
CA ILE A 198 -4.45 -18.64 -5.92
C ILE A 198 -5.34 -18.65 -4.70
N ARG A 199 -5.65 -19.86 -4.18
CA ARG A 199 -6.28 -19.98 -2.87
C ARG A 199 -5.50 -19.20 -1.82
N GLY A 200 -4.18 -19.40 -1.81
CA GLY A 200 -3.29 -18.80 -0.82
C GLY A 200 -3.71 -19.18 0.60
N ILE A 201 -3.70 -18.20 1.50
CA ILE A 201 -4.06 -18.40 2.91
C ILE A 201 -5.59 -18.50 3.13
N CYS A 202 -6.42 -18.31 2.10
CA CYS A 202 -7.86 -18.35 2.25
C CYS A 202 -8.40 -19.75 2.59
N PRO A 203 -9.59 -19.85 3.21
CA PRO A 203 -10.25 -21.14 3.46
C PRO A 203 -10.55 -21.92 2.17
N GLU A 204 -10.89 -23.20 2.28
CA GLU A 204 -11.27 -23.99 1.10
C GLU A 204 -12.55 -23.45 0.46
N GLY A 205 -12.60 -23.39 -0.88
CA GLY A 205 -13.69 -22.77 -1.65
C GLY A 205 -13.61 -21.24 -1.73
N TRP A 206 -12.47 -20.66 -1.30
CA TRP A 206 -12.18 -19.24 -1.33
C TRP A 206 -10.73 -19.02 -1.77
N HIS A 207 -10.46 -17.85 -2.34
CA HIS A 207 -9.14 -17.50 -2.85
C HIS A 207 -8.71 -16.07 -2.55
N LEU A 208 -7.42 -15.83 -2.70
CA LEU A 208 -6.80 -14.51 -2.63
C LEU A 208 -7.05 -13.76 -3.95
N PRO A 209 -7.79 -12.64 -3.92
CA PRO A 209 -8.24 -11.99 -5.15
C PRO A 209 -7.09 -11.43 -5.98
N ASP A 210 -7.20 -11.53 -7.30
CA ASP A 210 -6.28 -10.88 -8.22
C ASP A 210 -6.70 -9.42 -8.53
N THR A 211 -5.89 -8.69 -9.30
CA THR A 211 -6.19 -7.30 -9.66
C THR A 211 -7.42 -7.15 -10.56
N THR A 212 -7.77 -8.17 -11.34
CA THR A 212 -8.99 -8.20 -12.15
C THR A 212 -10.21 -8.27 -11.26
N GLU A 213 -10.19 -9.15 -10.26
CA GLU A 213 -11.29 -9.34 -9.31
C GLU A 213 -11.50 -8.13 -8.41
N TRP A 214 -10.41 -7.49 -7.96
CA TRP A 214 -10.49 -6.20 -7.26
C TRP A 214 -11.08 -5.10 -8.14
N ASN A 215 -10.65 -5.00 -9.41
CA ASN A 215 -11.19 -4.01 -10.33
C ASN A 215 -12.68 -4.25 -10.62
N THR A 216 -13.11 -5.51 -10.71
CA THR A 216 -14.53 -5.87 -10.80
C THR A 216 -15.30 -5.33 -9.59
N LEU A 217 -14.85 -5.60 -8.35
CA LEU A 217 -15.48 -5.05 -7.15
C LEU A 217 -15.57 -3.51 -7.21
N ILE A 218 -14.44 -2.84 -7.46
CA ILE A 218 -14.33 -1.38 -7.46
C ILE A 218 -15.27 -0.76 -8.51
N THR A 219 -15.34 -1.35 -9.70
CA THR A 219 -16.24 -0.89 -10.76
C THR A 219 -17.70 -1.17 -10.39
N SER A 220 -18.00 -2.35 -9.83
CA SER A 220 -19.37 -2.72 -9.44
C SER A 220 -19.95 -1.82 -8.35
N VAL A 221 -19.13 -1.22 -7.48
CA VAL A 221 -19.59 -0.25 -6.48
C VAL A 221 -19.69 1.19 -7.00
N GLY A 222 -19.60 1.39 -8.32
CA GLY A 222 -19.72 2.70 -8.96
C GLY A 222 -18.42 3.51 -8.98
N GLY A 223 -17.27 2.87 -8.81
CA GLY A 223 -15.97 3.51 -8.92
C GLY A 223 -15.72 4.06 -10.32
N VAL A 224 -15.42 5.35 -10.43
CA VAL A 224 -15.08 5.99 -11.70
C VAL A 224 -13.57 6.11 -11.80
N GLN A 225 -12.98 5.44 -12.79
CA GLN A 225 -11.53 5.48 -13.01
C GLN A 225 -11.08 6.91 -13.29
N ASP A 226 -9.99 7.32 -12.65
CA ASP A 226 -9.37 8.62 -12.85
C ASP A 226 -8.77 8.73 -14.27
N GLU A 227 -8.89 9.92 -14.87
CA GLU A 227 -8.44 10.16 -16.25
C GLU A 227 -6.92 10.22 -16.41
N ASP A 228 -6.22 10.67 -15.37
CA ASP A 228 -4.77 10.80 -15.34
C ASP A 228 -4.11 9.59 -14.65
N TYR A 229 -4.83 8.92 -13.75
CA TYR A 229 -4.31 7.83 -12.93
C TYR A 229 -5.12 6.53 -13.05
N ALA A 230 -4.76 5.68 -14.00
CA ALA A 230 -5.46 4.41 -14.29
C ALA A 230 -5.57 3.42 -13.10
N TYR A 231 -4.82 3.62 -12.02
CA TYR A 231 -4.85 2.79 -10.81
C TYR A 231 -5.75 3.36 -9.69
N LYS A 232 -6.46 4.47 -9.92
CA LYS A 232 -7.38 5.12 -8.96
C LYS A 232 -8.81 5.13 -9.48
N TRP A 233 -9.76 4.94 -8.57
CA TRP A 233 -11.20 5.03 -8.83
C TRP A 233 -11.87 5.91 -7.78
N HIS A 234 -12.42 7.05 -8.22
CA HIS A 234 -13.17 7.99 -7.37
C HIS A 234 -14.51 7.40 -6.93
N GLY A 235 -15.00 7.83 -5.77
CA GLY A 235 -16.24 7.36 -5.15
C GLY A 235 -16.17 5.96 -4.51
N ALA A 236 -15.38 5.03 -5.06
CA ALA A 236 -15.31 3.64 -4.60
C ALA A 236 -14.83 3.52 -3.15
N GLY A 237 -13.88 4.36 -2.72
CA GLY A 237 -13.41 4.38 -1.34
C GLY A 237 -14.52 4.75 -0.37
N THR A 238 -15.30 5.79 -0.67
CA THR A 238 -16.47 6.14 0.16
C THR A 238 -17.47 5.00 0.27
N ALA A 239 -17.71 4.28 -0.84
CA ALA A 239 -18.66 3.16 -0.87
C ALA A 239 -18.20 1.93 -0.06
N LEU A 240 -16.89 1.64 -0.04
CA LEU A 240 -16.31 0.43 0.56
C LEU A 240 -15.83 0.61 2.01
N LYS A 241 -15.43 1.83 2.39
CA LYS A 241 -15.01 2.14 3.75
C LYS A 241 -16.16 1.87 4.73
N SER A 242 -15.82 1.28 5.87
CA SER A 242 -16.75 1.11 6.98
C SER A 242 -17.27 2.46 7.50
N THR A 243 -18.41 2.41 8.19
CA THR A 243 -19.09 3.59 8.77
C THR A 243 -18.43 4.16 10.03
N GLY A 244 -17.32 3.56 10.48
CA GLY A 244 -16.63 3.96 11.70
C GLY A 244 -15.16 3.53 11.72
N GLY A 245 -14.37 4.15 12.59
CA GLY A 245 -12.97 3.81 12.82
C GLY A 245 -11.95 4.57 11.96
N TRP A 246 -12.39 5.37 10.99
CA TRP A 246 -11.51 6.22 10.19
C TRP A 246 -11.22 7.54 10.90
N TYR A 247 -9.98 8.01 10.77
CA TYR A 247 -9.50 9.23 11.40
C TYR A 247 -10.35 10.45 11.03
N ASN A 248 -10.57 11.34 11.99
CA ASN A 248 -11.40 12.54 11.86
C ASN A 248 -12.83 12.28 11.35
N ASP A 249 -13.41 11.11 11.70
CA ASP A 249 -14.75 10.69 11.28
C ASP A 249 -14.94 10.68 9.75
N ARG A 250 -13.85 10.55 8.98
CA ARG A 250 -13.89 10.46 7.51
C ARG A 250 -14.23 9.05 7.02
N ASN A 251 -15.27 8.50 7.66
CA ASN A 251 -15.80 7.18 7.42
C ASN A 251 -16.44 7.08 6.03
N GLY A 252 -16.58 5.86 5.55
CA GLY A 252 -17.38 5.58 4.37
C GLY A 252 -18.86 5.46 4.67
N THR A 253 -19.63 5.17 3.63
CA THR A 253 -21.05 4.85 3.72
C THR A 253 -21.28 3.36 3.94
N ASP A 254 -20.28 2.52 3.64
CA ASP A 254 -20.39 1.06 3.60
C ASP A 254 -21.62 0.59 2.81
N ALA A 255 -21.90 1.26 1.69
CA ALA A 255 -23.15 1.12 0.95
C ALA A 255 -23.40 -0.31 0.42
N PHE A 256 -22.36 -1.14 0.38
CA PHE A 256 -22.38 -2.50 -0.14
C PHE A 256 -22.03 -3.57 0.92
N GLY A 257 -21.86 -3.19 2.19
CA GLY A 257 -21.59 -4.12 3.29
C GLY A 257 -20.20 -4.77 3.25
N PHE A 258 -19.25 -4.15 2.55
CA PHE A 258 -17.87 -4.61 2.48
C PHE A 258 -17.13 -4.36 3.81
N SER A 259 -17.49 -3.30 4.52
CA SER A 259 -17.01 -2.97 5.87
C SER A 259 -15.48 -2.92 5.98
N ALA A 260 -14.80 -2.17 5.10
CA ALA A 260 -13.34 -2.01 5.21
C ALA A 260 -12.97 -1.18 6.44
N LEU A 261 -12.27 -1.79 7.39
CA LEU A 261 -11.73 -1.12 8.58
C LEU A 261 -10.27 -0.69 8.33
N PRO A 262 -9.85 0.48 8.85
CA PRO A 262 -8.51 1.01 8.64
C PRO A 262 -7.50 0.38 9.60
N ALA A 263 -7.13 -0.86 9.30
CA ALA A 263 -6.22 -1.68 10.10
C ALA A 263 -4.76 -1.21 10.08
N GLY A 264 -4.41 -0.27 9.18
CA GLY A 264 -3.02 0.10 8.94
C GLY A 264 -2.21 -1.05 8.35
N TYR A 265 -0.90 -1.03 8.61
CA TYR A 265 0.04 -2.03 8.10
C TYR A 265 1.24 -2.21 9.02
N ARG A 266 2.03 -3.24 8.71
CA ARG A 266 3.31 -3.54 9.36
C ARG A 266 4.45 -3.41 8.36
N ASP A 267 5.52 -2.73 8.73
CA ASP A 267 6.71 -2.62 7.88
C ASP A 267 7.65 -3.85 7.98
N TYR A 268 8.85 -3.75 7.41
CA TYR A 268 9.84 -4.83 7.42
C TYR A 268 10.59 -4.96 8.75
N ASP A 269 10.77 -3.86 9.48
CA ASP A 269 11.38 -3.81 10.82
C ASP A 269 10.41 -4.31 11.91
N GLY A 270 9.12 -4.39 11.56
CA GLY A 270 8.05 -4.83 12.40
C GLY A 270 7.33 -3.74 13.17
N ASN A 271 7.51 -2.50 12.76
CA ASN A 271 6.73 -1.37 13.25
C ASN A 271 5.36 -1.35 12.57
N TYR A 272 4.39 -0.77 13.27
CA TYR A 272 3.01 -0.64 12.83
C TYR A 272 2.67 0.80 12.56
N TYR A 273 1.95 1.06 11.47
CA TYR A 273 1.58 2.41 11.06
C TYR A 273 0.17 2.47 10.51
N GLY A 274 -0.42 3.66 10.61
CA GLY A 274 -1.60 4.01 9.82
C GLY A 274 -2.92 3.38 10.29
N GLU A 275 -2.99 2.87 11.52
CA GLU A 275 -4.29 2.58 12.16
C GLU A 275 -5.19 3.82 12.05
N GLY A 276 -6.45 3.63 11.66
CA GLY A 276 -7.39 4.73 11.44
C GLY A 276 -7.22 5.47 10.11
N HIS A 277 -6.09 5.29 9.41
CA HIS A 277 -5.74 6.07 8.22
C HIS A 277 -5.81 5.27 6.93
N TYR A 278 -5.41 4.00 6.97
CA TYR A 278 -5.30 3.16 5.77
C TYR A 278 -5.95 1.79 5.97
N ALA A 279 -6.58 1.28 4.90
CA ALA A 279 -6.94 -0.12 4.77
C ALA A 279 -6.29 -0.67 3.50
N ASP A 280 -5.39 -1.63 3.67
CA ASP A 280 -4.66 -2.28 2.60
C ASP A 280 -4.98 -3.77 2.55
N PHE A 281 -5.26 -4.29 1.37
CA PHE A 281 -5.61 -5.69 1.15
C PHE A 281 -4.72 -6.29 0.07
N TRP A 282 -4.09 -7.43 0.39
CA TRP A 282 -3.25 -8.10 -0.59
C TRP A 282 -4.04 -8.56 -1.82
N SER A 283 -3.43 -8.40 -2.99
CA SER A 283 -3.79 -9.13 -4.20
C SER A 283 -2.81 -10.28 -4.43
N SER A 284 -3.29 -11.34 -5.09
CA SER A 284 -2.42 -12.42 -5.58
C SER A 284 -1.60 -12.03 -6.82
N THR A 285 -1.86 -10.87 -7.44
CA THR A 285 -1.12 -10.38 -8.60
C THR A 285 0.26 -9.82 -8.19
N GLU A 286 1.31 -10.40 -8.75
CA GLU A 286 2.68 -9.91 -8.59
C GLU A 286 2.93 -8.64 -9.41
N GLY A 287 3.72 -7.71 -8.84
CA GLY A 287 4.25 -6.56 -9.57
C GLY A 287 5.65 -6.85 -10.12
N ASN A 288 6.55 -7.31 -9.26
CA ASN A 288 7.89 -7.79 -9.61
C ASN A 288 8.46 -8.67 -8.47
N SER A 289 9.75 -9.01 -8.52
CA SER A 289 10.41 -9.82 -7.48
C SER A 289 10.33 -9.22 -6.07
N SER A 290 10.13 -7.90 -5.93
CA SER A 290 10.09 -7.18 -4.64
C SER A 290 8.69 -6.70 -4.23
N SER A 291 7.78 -6.46 -5.18
CA SER A 291 6.44 -5.92 -4.92
C SER A 291 5.31 -6.77 -5.48
N ALA A 292 4.15 -6.66 -4.84
CA ALA A 292 2.87 -7.22 -5.30
C ALA A 292 1.79 -6.14 -5.21
N TYR A 293 0.68 -6.33 -5.92
CA TYR A 293 -0.41 -5.37 -5.87
C TYR A 293 -1.20 -5.48 -4.56
N SER A 294 -1.67 -4.36 -4.05
CA SER A 294 -2.64 -4.28 -2.96
C SER A 294 -3.76 -3.30 -3.30
N MET A 295 -4.98 -3.64 -2.89
CA MET A 295 -6.09 -2.69 -2.88
C MET A 295 -5.94 -1.77 -1.67
N TYR A 296 -6.04 -0.47 -1.90
CA TYR A 296 -5.76 0.58 -0.94
C TYR A 296 -6.95 1.53 -0.79
N LEU A 297 -7.29 1.83 0.46
CA LEU A 297 -8.24 2.86 0.86
C LEU A 297 -7.58 3.84 1.84
N ASN A 298 -7.90 5.13 1.70
CA ASN A 298 -7.37 6.21 2.52
C ASN A 298 -8.50 6.95 3.26
N TYR A 299 -8.22 7.47 4.45
CA TYR A 299 -9.18 8.23 5.24
C TYR A 299 -9.60 9.56 4.59
N ASP A 300 -8.68 10.30 3.98
CA ASP A 300 -8.87 11.66 3.47
C ASP A 300 -9.56 11.69 2.09
N TYR A 301 -9.36 10.63 1.29
CA TYR A 301 -9.88 10.53 -0.06
C TYR A 301 -11.07 9.57 -0.17
N ASP A 302 -11.86 9.75 -1.23
CA ASP A 302 -12.97 8.87 -1.62
C ASP A 302 -12.53 7.77 -2.61
N ILE A 303 -11.23 7.60 -2.82
CA ILE A 303 -10.68 6.69 -3.81
C ILE A 303 -10.54 5.26 -3.28
N ALA A 304 -10.70 4.30 -4.18
CA ALA A 304 -10.04 3.00 -4.09
C ALA A 304 -8.94 2.93 -5.13
N GLY A 305 -7.84 2.25 -4.86
CA GLY A 305 -6.80 2.07 -5.85
C GLY A 305 -6.01 0.77 -5.70
N LEU A 306 -5.31 0.40 -6.78
CA LEU A 306 -4.47 -0.79 -6.84
C LEU A 306 -3.01 -0.37 -6.99
N TYR A 307 -2.25 -0.47 -5.91
CA TYR A 307 -0.87 0.02 -5.83
C TYR A 307 0.12 -1.12 -5.67
N GLY A 308 1.37 -0.90 -6.07
CA GLY A 308 2.46 -1.78 -5.69
C GLY A 308 2.80 -1.60 -4.21
N SER A 309 2.82 -2.70 -3.46
CA SER A 309 3.30 -2.74 -2.07
C SER A 309 4.44 -3.77 -1.97
N TYR A 310 5.42 -3.47 -1.12
CA TYR A 310 6.54 -4.40 -0.88
C TYR A 310 6.05 -5.68 -0.23
N LYS A 311 6.50 -6.82 -0.76
CA LYS A 311 6.03 -8.16 -0.37
C LYS A 311 6.31 -8.52 1.09
N TYR A 312 7.26 -7.84 1.73
CA TYR A 312 7.63 -8.05 3.12
C TYR A 312 6.73 -7.27 4.11
N TYR A 313 5.90 -6.34 3.64
CA TYR A 313 4.95 -5.64 4.51
C TYR A 313 3.78 -6.53 4.94
N GLY A 314 3.26 -6.28 6.13
CA GLY A 314 2.02 -6.87 6.62
C GLY A 314 0.81 -6.07 6.13
N ARG A 315 -0.04 -6.68 5.31
CA ARG A 315 -1.34 -6.12 4.89
C ARG A 315 -2.48 -7.07 5.21
N SER A 316 -3.71 -6.57 5.24
CA SER A 316 -4.89 -7.40 5.50
C SER A 316 -5.18 -8.34 4.32
N VAL A 317 -5.96 -9.39 4.56
CA VAL A 317 -6.47 -10.29 3.52
C VAL A 317 -7.99 -10.30 3.54
N ARG A 318 -8.59 -10.18 2.36
CA ARG A 318 -10.02 -10.39 2.09
C ARG A 318 -10.14 -11.46 1.03
N CYS A 319 -10.77 -12.58 1.37
CA CYS A 319 -10.94 -13.68 0.43
C CYS A 319 -12.20 -13.48 -0.41
N LEU A 320 -12.14 -13.95 -1.64
CA LEU A 320 -13.25 -14.03 -2.58
C LEU A 320 -13.66 -15.49 -2.77
N LYS A 321 -14.96 -15.75 -2.90
CA LYS A 321 -15.48 -17.12 -3.09
C LYS A 321 -15.26 -17.59 -4.53
N ASP A 322 -14.92 -18.87 -4.70
CA ASP A 322 -14.76 -19.54 -6.01
C ASP A 322 -16.05 -19.65 -6.83
#